data_AF-A0AAD8XSJ0-F1
#
_entry.id   AF-A0AAD8XSJ0-F1
#
_cell.length_a   1.000
_cell.length_b   1.000
_cell.length_c   1.000
_cell.angle_alpha   90.00
_cell.angle_beta   90.00
_cell.angle_gamma   90.00
#
_symmetry.space_group_name_H-M   'P 1'
#
loop_
_entity.id
_entity.type
_entity.pdbx_description
1 polymer ?
#
loop_
_entity_poly.entity_id
_entity_poly.type
_entity_poly.pdbx_seq_one_letter_code
_entity_poly.pdbx_strand_id
1 'polypeptide(L)'
;MSVEPTAHDVLSGLGAWLNQHPGNAHFRKIIEEQKSIYVAGTKKQKMNISKAIVEAIYSKEPPGRFLKKCPETGQWKELSTKEVAEKVTQSMSCAARGNL
;
A
#
# COMPACT_ATOMS: atom_id res chain seq x y z
N MET A 1 4.64 16.53 15.13
CA MET A 1 3.57 16.91 14.20
C MET A 1 2.74 15.67 13.93
N SER A 2 1.49 15.64 14.39
CA SER A 2 0.57 14.53 14.10
C SER A 2 0.12 14.63 12.65
N VAL A 3 0.30 13.57 11.88
CA VAL A 3 -0.18 13.50 10.49
C VAL A 3 -1.64 13.05 10.52
N GLU A 4 -2.52 13.76 9.81
CA GLU A 4 -3.89 13.30 9.59
C GLU A 4 -3.98 12.56 8.25
N PRO A 5 -4.61 11.36 8.23
CA PRO A 5 -4.90 10.65 6.99
C PRO A 5 -5.79 11.45 6.06
N THR A 6 -5.39 11.51 4.80
CA THR A 6 -6.17 12.02 3.68
C THR A 6 -6.76 10.85 2.87
N ALA A 7 -7.70 11.13 1.97
CA ALA A 7 -8.33 10.10 1.16
C ALA A 7 -7.37 9.35 0.20
N HIS A 8 -6.17 9.90 -0.08
CA HIS A 8 -5.16 9.26 -0.92
C HIS A 8 -4.14 8.44 -0.11
N ASP A 9 -4.16 8.54 1.22
CA ASP A 9 -3.25 7.80 2.08
C ASP A 9 -3.65 6.32 2.20
N VAL A 10 -2.65 5.44 2.14
CA VAL A 10 -2.79 4.00 2.36
C VAL A 10 -2.51 3.71 3.83
N LEU A 11 -3.52 3.21 4.54
CA LEU A 11 -3.45 2.97 5.97
C LEU A 11 -3.11 1.51 6.27
N SER A 12 -2.05 1.31 7.05
CA SER A 12 -1.58 0.01 7.52
C SER A 12 -2.09 -0.29 8.92
N GLY A 13 -2.65 -1.47 9.10
CA GLY A 13 -3.15 -1.96 10.39
C GLY A 13 -4.16 -3.10 10.22
N LEU A 14 -4.73 -3.55 11.34
CA LEU A 14 -5.81 -4.53 11.40
C LEU A 14 -7.11 -3.79 11.72
N GLY A 15 -8.15 -3.95 10.91
CA GLY A 15 -9.47 -3.38 11.18
C GLY A 15 -10.36 -3.20 9.94
N ALA A 16 -11.65 -3.50 10.09
CA ALA A 16 -12.63 -3.39 9.01
C ALA A 16 -12.73 -1.97 8.44
N TRP A 17 -12.65 -0.94 9.29
CA TRP A 17 -12.68 0.46 8.88
C TRP A 17 -11.49 0.83 7.96
N LEU A 18 -10.29 0.29 8.22
CA LEU A 18 -9.12 0.55 7.39
C LEU A 18 -9.30 -0.02 5.97
N ASN A 19 -9.97 -1.16 5.84
CA ASN A 19 -10.23 -1.76 4.52
C ASN A 19 -11.17 -0.90 3.66
N GLN A 20 -12.06 -0.15 4.30
CA GLN A 20 -13.02 0.76 3.63
C GLN A 20 -12.41 2.12 3.28
N HIS A 21 -11.20 2.42 3.77
CA HIS A 21 -10.54 3.68 3.48
C HIS A 21 -10.31 3.83 1.96
N PRO A 22 -10.63 4.99 1.35
CA PRO A 22 -10.55 5.19 -0.09
C PRO A 22 -9.14 4.94 -0.65
N GLY A 23 -8.08 5.34 0.07
CA GLY A 23 -6.70 5.06 -0.33
C GLY A 23 -6.37 3.56 -0.32
N ASN A 24 -6.95 2.79 0.61
CA ASN A 24 -6.78 1.33 0.64
C ASN A 24 -7.58 0.64 -0.46
N ALA A 25 -8.77 1.13 -0.79
CA ALA A 25 -9.55 0.64 -1.93
C ALA A 25 -8.80 0.87 -3.26
N HIS A 26 -8.24 2.08 -3.46
CA HIS A 26 -7.43 2.40 -4.62
C HIS A 26 -6.16 1.54 -4.70
N PHE A 27 -5.45 1.38 -3.57
CA PHE A 27 -4.28 0.52 -3.49
C PHE A 27 -4.61 -0.93 -3.87
N ARG A 28 -5.70 -1.50 -3.35
CA ARG A 28 -6.15 -2.85 -3.72
C ARG A 28 -6.47 -2.98 -5.22
N LYS A 29 -7.08 -1.95 -5.82
CA LYS A 29 -7.36 -1.93 -7.26
C LYS A 29 -6.07 -2.03 -8.09
N ILE A 30 -5.05 -1.24 -7.75
CA ILE A 30 -3.75 -1.31 -8.44
C ILE A 30 -3.12 -2.70 -8.27
N ILE A 31 -3.17 -3.26 -7.06
CA ILE A 31 -2.64 -4.62 -6.78
C ILE A 31 -3.31 -5.66 -7.69
N GLU A 32 -4.63 -5.63 -7.83
CA GLU A 32 -5.36 -6.59 -8.67
C GLU A 32 -5.06 -6.38 -10.16
N GLU A 33 -4.93 -5.14 -10.63
CA GLU A 33 -4.53 -4.82 -12.01
C GLU A 33 -3.13 -5.35 -12.35
N GLN A 34 -2.19 -5.32 -11.39
CA GLN A 34 -0.80 -5.76 -11.60
C GLN A 34 -0.54 -7.23 -11.27
N LYS A 35 -1.51 -7.91 -10.64
CA LYS A 35 -1.38 -9.28 -10.14
C LYS A 35 -1.00 -10.29 -11.21
N SER A 36 -1.64 -10.24 -12.38
CA SER A 36 -1.39 -11.17 -13.48
C SER A 36 0.07 -11.09 -13.96
N ILE A 37 0.56 -9.86 -14.13
CA ILE A 37 1.95 -9.58 -14.55
C ILE A 37 2.93 -10.00 -13.45
N TYR A 38 2.60 -9.76 -12.19
CA TYR A 38 3.45 -10.13 -11.07
C TYR A 38 3.59 -11.65 -10.92
N VAL A 39 2.51 -12.41 -11.06
CA VAL A 39 2.52 -13.88 -10.96
C VAL A 39 3.37 -14.50 -12.07
N ALA A 40 3.22 -14.03 -13.31
CA ALA A 40 4.00 -14.52 -14.46
C ALA A 40 5.43 -13.95 -14.53
N GLY A 41 5.71 -12.88 -13.77
CA GLY A 41 6.94 -12.11 -13.89
C GLY A 41 8.17 -12.72 -13.20
N THR A 42 9.34 -12.38 -13.73
CA THR A 42 10.66 -12.63 -13.10
C THR A 42 10.84 -11.81 -11.82
N LYS A 43 11.87 -12.16 -11.03
CA LYS A 43 12.25 -11.39 -9.83
C LYS A 43 12.46 -9.88 -10.13
N LYS A 44 13.06 -9.55 -11.27
CA LYS A 44 13.28 -8.16 -11.70
C LYS A 44 11.95 -7.44 -11.99
N GLN A 45 11.04 -8.10 -12.71
CA GLN A 45 9.71 -7.53 -13.00
C GLN A 45 8.90 -7.32 -11.72
N LYS A 46 8.94 -8.28 -10.78
CA LYS A 46 8.28 -8.15 -9.47
C LYS A 46 8.77 -6.92 -8.71
N MET A 47 10.08 -6.66 -8.69
CA MET A 47 10.65 -5.46 -8.06
C MET A 47 10.21 -4.17 -8.77
N ASN A 48 10.19 -4.16 -10.10
CA ASN A 48 9.75 -2.99 -10.87
C ASN A 48 8.27 -2.67 -10.63
N ILE A 49 7.41 -3.70 -10.60
CA ILE A 49 5.99 -3.55 -10.28
C ILE A 49 5.83 -2.94 -8.88
N SER A 50 6.53 -3.46 -7.87
CA SER A 50 6.45 -2.90 -6.52
C SER A 50 6.84 -1.41 -6.49
N LYS A 51 7.90 -1.01 -7.21
CA LYS A 51 8.31 0.40 -7.30
C LYS A 51 7.25 1.27 -7.97
N ALA A 52 6.74 0.83 -9.12
CA ALA A 52 5.71 1.55 -9.87
C ALA A 52 4.43 1.77 -9.05
N ILE A 53 4.02 0.79 -8.24
CA ILE A 53 2.87 0.91 -7.34
C ILE A 53 3.11 2.01 -6.30
N VAL A 54 4.29 2.03 -5.70
CA VAL A 54 4.67 3.06 -4.72
C VAL A 54 4.64 4.44 -5.37
N GLU A 55 5.30 4.59 -6.52
CA GLU A 55 5.33 5.85 -7.27
C GLU A 55 3.93 6.33 -7.66
N ALA A 56 3.02 5.43 -8.04
CA ALA A 56 1.64 5.76 -8.39
C ALA A 56 0.80 6.28 -7.20
N ILE A 57 1.13 5.91 -5.96
CA ILE A 57 0.49 6.45 -4.76
C ILE A 57 1.07 7.82 -4.42
N TYR A 58 2.39 7.95 -4.44
CA TYR A 58 3.08 9.19 -4.10
C TYR A 58 2.89 10.32 -5.13
N SER A 59 2.63 10.00 -6.40
CA SER A 59 2.45 10.99 -7.47
C SER A 59 1.04 11.60 -7.56
N LYS A 60 0.12 11.23 -6.67
CA LYS A 60 -1.22 11.83 -6.60
C LYS A 60 -1.18 13.29 -6.14
N GLU A 61 -2.27 14.00 -6.36
CA GLU A 61 -2.48 15.36 -5.85
C GLU A 61 -3.81 15.43 -5.07
N PRO A 62 -3.78 15.63 -3.73
CA PRO A 62 -2.59 15.68 -2.86
C PRO A 62 -1.81 14.34 -2.82
N PRO A 63 -0.51 14.37 -2.45
CA PRO A 63 0.33 13.18 -2.46
C PRO A 63 -0.22 12.12 -1.50
N GLY A 64 -0.37 10.89 -2.01
CA GLY A 64 -0.68 9.74 -1.17
C GLY A 64 0.56 9.28 -0.41
N ARG A 65 0.39 8.87 0.85
CA ARG A 65 1.45 8.30 1.68
C ARG A 65 1.01 6.95 2.21
N PHE A 66 1.97 6.17 2.70
CA PHE A 66 1.68 4.97 3.47
C PHE A 66 1.81 5.30 4.94
N LEU A 67 0.71 5.17 5.69
CA LEU A 67 0.66 5.52 7.11
C LEU A 67 0.47 4.27 7.97
N LYS A 68 1.04 4.27 9.17
CA LYS A 68 0.72 3.33 10.25
C LYS A 68 0.34 4.08 11.51
N LYS A 69 -0.58 3.51 12.27
CA LYS A 69 -0.95 4.04 13.59
C LYS A 69 0.02 3.51 14.64
N CYS A 70 0.63 4.40 15.41
CA CYS A 70 1.40 4.03 16.59
C CYS A 70 0.45 3.44 17.66
N PRO A 71 0.70 2.24 18.18
CA PRO A 71 -0.16 1.65 19.20
C PRO A 71 -0.08 2.40 20.54
N GLU A 72 1.09 2.94 20.88
CA GLU A 72 1.33 3.64 22.16
C GLU A 72 0.71 5.03 22.19
N THR A 73 0.82 5.79 21.09
CA THR A 73 0.39 7.20 21.03
C THR A 73 -0.93 7.40 20.29
N GLY A 74 -1.41 6.38 19.56
CA GLY A 74 -2.57 6.49 18.67
C GLY A 74 -2.36 7.41 17.46
N GLN A 75 -1.16 7.95 17.26
CA GLN A 75 -0.87 8.90 16.17
C GLN A 75 -0.48 8.18 14.89
N TRP A 76 -0.82 8.78 13.75
CA TRP A 76 -0.36 8.29 12.45
C TRP A 76 1.06 8.77 12.16
N LYS A 77 1.87 7.86 11.65
CA LYS A 77 3.21 8.13 11.12
C LYS A 77 3.36 7.54 9.73
N GLU A 78 4.14 8.21 8.90
CA GLU A 78 4.51 7.68 7.60
C GLU A 78 5.44 6.47 7.74
N LEU A 79 5.26 5.49 6.86
CA LEU A 79 6.13 4.33 6.74
C LEU A 79 7.47 4.72 6.12
N SER A 80 8.55 4.08 6.57
CA SER A 80 9.84 4.18 5.88
C SER A 80 9.79 3.47 4.52
N THR A 81 10.68 3.83 3.58
CA THR A 81 10.76 3.20 2.26
C THR A 81 10.84 1.67 2.31
N LYS A 82 11.54 1.13 3.32
CA LYS A 82 11.62 -0.32 3.55
C LYS A 82 10.26 -0.91 3.93
N GLU A 83 9.56 -0.29 4.87
CA GLU A 83 8.23 -0.75 5.30
C GLU A 83 7.18 -0.63 4.19
N VAL A 84 7.27 0.41 3.36
CA VAL A 84 6.44 0.55 2.16
C VAL A 84 6.69 -0.61 1.20
N ALA A 85 7.95 -0.91 0.89
CA ALA A 85 8.30 -2.02 0.00
C ALA A 85 7.82 -3.38 0.53
N GLU A 86 7.96 -3.61 1.84
CA GLU A 86 7.46 -4.81 2.52
C GLU A 86 5.93 -4.89 2.42
N LYS A 87 5.21 -3.79 2.69
CA LYS A 87 3.75 -3.71 2.58
C LYS A 87 3.26 -4.06 1.18
N VAL A 88 3.86 -3.48 0.15
CA VAL A 88 3.51 -3.76 -1.26
C VAL A 88 3.78 -5.22 -1.62
N THR A 89 4.95 -5.74 -1.24
CA THR A 89 5.32 -7.14 -1.51
C THR A 89 4.38 -8.11 -0.81
N GLN A 90 4.02 -7.84 0.44
CA GLN A 90 3.06 -8.64 1.20
C GLN A 90 1.67 -8.62 0.54
N SER A 91 1.20 -7.46 0.11
CA SER A 91 -0.09 -7.33 -0.59
C SER A 91 -0.11 -8.07 -1.93
N MET A 92 0.94 -7.94 -2.75
CA MET A 92 1.07 -8.69 -4.01
C MET A 92 1.12 -10.21 -3.77
N SER A 93 1.87 -10.64 -2.76
CA SER A 93 1.99 -12.05 -2.40
C SER A 93 0.67 -12.63 -1.87
N CYS A 94 -0.10 -11.85 -1.11
CA CYS A 94 -1.43 -12.26 -0.65
C CYS A 94 -2.42 -12.36 -1.83
N ALA A 95 -2.41 -11.36 -2.71
CA ALA A 95 -3.26 -11.33 -3.90
C ALA A 95 -2.98 -12.53 -4.83
N ALA A 96 -1.70 -12.86 -5.04
CA ALA A 96 -1.28 -14.01 -5.83
C ALA A 96 -1.77 -15.36 -5.27
N ARG A 97 -2.02 -15.44 -3.95
CA ARG A 97 -2.53 -16.64 -3.27
C ARG A 97 -4.05 -16.78 -3.33
N GLY A 98 -4.77 -15.86 -3.96
CA GLY A 98 -6.19 -16.02 -4.29
C GLY A 98 -7.20 -15.47 -3.29
N ASN A 99 -6.80 -14.66 -2.30
CA ASN A 99 -7.73 -13.99 -1.38
C ASN A 99 -7.39 -12.50 -1.22
N LEU A 100 -8.28 -11.65 -1.73
CA LEU A 100 -8.37 -10.21 -1.44
C LEU A 100 -9.83 -9.80 -1.22
#